data_AF-A0A5E4Y3H9-F1
#
_entry.id   AF-A0A5E4Y3H9-F1
#
_cell.length_a   1.000
_cell.length_b   1.000
_cell.length_c   1.000
_cell.angle_alpha   90.00
_cell.angle_beta   90.00
_cell.angle_gamma   90.00
#
_symmetry.space_group_name_H-M   'P 1'
#
loop_
_entity.id
_entity.type
_entity.pdbx_description
1 polymer ?
#
loop_
_entity_poly.entity_id
_entity_poly.type
_entity_poly.pdbx_seq_one_letter_code
_entity_poly.pdbx_strand_id
1 'polypeptide(L)' 'MSASSSITLQRLDGTQALAAVEALTDVLIDCVEGGASVSFMLPLTRERAAAFWRKVRRQRGAW' A
#
# COMPACT_ATOMS: atom_id res chain seq x y z
N MET A 1 18.23 26.61 -3.03
CA MET A 1 17.81 26.05 -4.33
C MET A 1 17.08 24.75 -4.03
N SER A 2 15.75 24.75 -4.06
CA SER A 2 15.00 23.51 -3.87
C SER A 2 15.02 22.74 -5.18
N ALA A 3 15.55 21.52 -5.18
CA ALA A 3 15.43 20.62 -6.32
C ALA A 3 13.97 20.19 -6.45
N SER A 4 13.32 20.47 -7.58
CA SER A 4 12.02 19.86 -7.88
C SER A 4 12.23 18.38 -8.18
N SER A 5 11.85 17.52 -7.24
CA SER A 5 11.82 16.07 -7.46
C SER A 5 10.66 15.73 -8.39
N SER A 6 10.96 15.14 -9.56
CA SER A 6 9.92 14.66 -10.47
C SER A 6 9.25 13.41 -9.89
N ILE A 7 7.92 13.41 -9.82
CA ILE A 7 7.11 12.27 -9.37
C ILE A 7 6.36 11.71 -10.57
N THR A 8 6.49 10.40 -10.82
CA THR A 8 5.76 9.69 -11.88
C THR A 8 4.66 8.83 -11.27
N LEU A 9 3.45 8.92 -11.80
CA LEU A 9 2.30 8.10 -11.40
C LEU A 9 2.10 6.97 -12.42
N GLN A 10 2.02 5.73 -11.94
CA GLN A 10 1.74 4.55 -12.77
C GLN A 10 0.63 3.70 -12.14
N ARG A 11 -0.33 3.26 -12.95
CA ARG A 11 -1.31 2.26 -12.53
C ARG A 11 -0.71 0.86 -12.64
N LEU A 12 -0.79 0.09 -11.56
CA LEU A 12 -0.36 -1.30 -11.56
C LEU A 12 -1.47 -2.22 -12.09
N ASP A 13 -1.12 -3.17 -12.96
CA ASP A 13 -1.99 -4.30 -13.27
C ASP A 13 -2.01 -5.35 -12.15
N GLY A 14 -2.78 -6.43 -12.31
CA GLY A 14 -2.93 -7.45 -11.27
C GLY A 14 -1.64 -8.23 -10.94
N THR A 15 -0.72 -8.37 -11.91
CA THR A 15 0.58 -9.04 -11.73
C THR A 15 1.55 -8.10 -11.01
N GLN A 16 1.62 -6.85 -11.46
CA GLN A 16 2.45 -5.82 -10.83
C GLN A 16 1.99 -5.54 -9.40
N ALA A 17 0.68 -5.47 -9.17
CA ALA A 17 0.11 -5.30 -7.84
C ALA A 17 0.40 -6.49 -6.93
N LEU A 18 0.43 -7.73 -7.46
CA LEU A 18 0.84 -8.90 -6.70
C LEU A 18 2.32 -8.81 -6.28
N ALA A 19 3.20 -8.43 -7.20
CA ALA A 19 4.62 -8.26 -6.92
C ALA A 19 4.89 -7.15 -5.89
N ALA A 20 4.04 -6.12 -5.86
CA ALA A 20 4.15 -5.01 -4.92
C ALA A 20 3.56 -5.29 -3.51
N VAL A 21 2.87 -6.43 -3.28
CA VAL A 21 2.16 -6.71 -2.02
C VAL A 21 3.08 -6.56 -0.80
N GLU A 22 4.29 -7.09 -0.87
CA GLU A 22 5.21 -7.08 0.27
C GLU A 22 5.68 -5.65 0.59
N ALA A 23 6.08 -4.87 -0.42
CA ALA A 23 6.47 -3.48 -0.23
C ALA A 23 5.32 -2.59 0.27
N LEU A 24 4.11 -2.80 -0.27
CA LEU A 24 2.91 -2.08 0.20
C LEU A 24 2.50 -2.48 1.62
N THR A 25 2.80 -3.72 2.02
CA THR A 25 2.56 -4.21 3.39
C THR A 25 3.44 -3.46 4.38
N ASP A 26 4.73 -3.29 4.06
CA ASP A 26 5.67 -2.56 4.91
C ASP A 26 5.26 -1.09 5.06
N VAL A 27 4.94 -0.42 3.95
CA VAL A 27 4.44 0.98 3.98
C VAL A 27 3.18 1.12 4.82
N LEU A 28 2.24 0.17 4.73
CA LEU A 28 1.01 0.22 5.52
C LEU A 28 1.29 0.08 7.02
N ILE A 29 2.19 -0.82 7.41
CA ILE A 29 2.60 -1.00 8.81
C ILE A 29 3.27 0.27 9.31
N ASP A 30 4.25 0.79 8.57
CA ASP A 30 4.97 2.03 8.91
C ASP A 30 4.01 3.19 9.12
N CYS A 31 2.98 3.33 8.28
CA CYS A 31 1.95 4.35 8.46
C CYS A 31 1.17 4.18 9.77
N VAL A 32 0.74 2.95 10.09
CA VAL A 32 -0.07 2.68 11.29
C VAL A 32 0.76 2.82 12.57
N GLU A 33 2.01 2.34 12.55
CA GLU A 33 2.97 2.52 13.65
C GLU A 33 3.34 4.00 13.83
N GLY A 34 3.43 4.76 12.75
CA GLY A 34 3.59 6.21 12.76
C GLY A 34 2.35 7.00 13.21
N GLY A 35 1.24 6.33 13.55
CA GLY A 35 0.01 6.95 14.04
C GLY A 35 -0.91 7.51 12.95
N ALA A 36 -0.70 7.15 11.69
CA ALA A 36 -1.59 7.56 10.61
C ALA A 36 -2.96 6.86 10.71
N SER A 37 -4.05 7.63 10.54
CA SER A 37 -5.41 7.10 10.53
C SER A 37 -5.80 6.58 9.14
N VAL A 38 -5.39 5.35 8.83
CA VAL A 38 -5.66 4.65 7.55
C VAL A 38 -6.64 3.47 7.69
N SER A 39 -7.57 3.53 8.64
CA SER A 39 -8.59 2.50 8.93
C SER A 39 -8.06 1.21 9.57
N PHE A 40 -6.84 1.21 10.09
CA PHE A 40 -6.25 0.12 10.87
C PHE A 40 -5.89 0.61 12.27
N MET A 41 -5.76 -0.34 13.21
CA MET A 41 -5.34 -0.08 14.59
C MET A 41 -4.23 -1.05 14.98
N LEU A 42 -3.39 -0.63 15.92
CA LEU A 42 -2.35 -1.47 16.50
C LEU A 42 -2.95 -2.54 17.43
N PRO A 43 -2.33 -3.74 17.50
CA PRO A 43 -1.24 -4.20 16.66
C PRO A 43 -1.73 -4.64 15.26
N LEU A 44 -1.05 -4.17 14.20
CA LEU A 44 -1.31 -4.61 12.82
C LEU A 44 -0.28 -5.66 12.42
N THR A 45 -0.71 -6.92 12.33
CA THR A 45 0.14 -8.02 11.89
C THR A 45 0.45 -7.93 10.39
N ARG A 46 1.64 -8.39 9.99
CA ARG A 46 2.07 -8.43 8.59
C ARG A 46 1.15 -9.27 7.70
N GLU A 47 0.62 -10.37 8.22
CA GLU A 47 -0.30 -11.25 7.50
C GLU A 47 -1.60 -10.53 7.14
N ARG A 48 -2.17 -9.77 8.09
CA ARG A 48 -3.40 -8.99 7.89
C ARG A 48 -3.19 -7.87 6.87
N ALA A 49 -2.07 -7.16 6.94
CA ALA A 49 -1.71 -6.10 6.00
C ALA A 49 -1.51 -6.67 4.58
N ALA A 50 -0.77 -7.78 4.44
CA ALA A 50 -0.59 -8.44 3.14
C ALA A 50 -1.91 -9.01 2.58
N ALA A 51 -2.78 -9.56 3.45
CA ALA A 51 -4.09 -10.06 3.04
C ALA A 51 -4.99 -8.94 2.47
N PHE A 52 -4.93 -7.73 3.06
CA PHE A 52 -5.61 -6.55 2.53
C PHE A 52 -5.14 -6.24 1.10
N TRP A 53 -3.83 -6.12 0.85
CA TRP A 53 -3.31 -5.81 -0.49
C TRP A 53 -3.62 -6.90 -1.52
N ARG A 54 -3.56 -8.18 -1.13
CA ARG A 54 -3.96 -9.30 -2.00
C ARG A 54 -5.44 -9.26 -2.40
N LYS A 55 -6.31 -8.67 -1.57
CA LYS A 55 -7.72 -8.41 -1.90
C LYS A 55 -7.83 -7.22 -2.85
N VAL A 56 -7.15 -6.11 -2.55
CA VAL A 56 -7.18 -4.87 -3.35
C VAL A 56 -6.74 -5.11 -4.80
N ARG A 57 -5.72 -5.93 -5.07
CA ARG A 57 -5.27 -6.20 -6.46
C ARG A 57 -6.36 -6.76 -7.37
N ARG A 58 -7.39 -7.41 -6.79
CA ARG A 58 -8.52 -7.99 -7.55
C ARG A 58 -9.59 -6.95 -7.85
N GLN A 59 -9.58 -5.81 -7.16
CA GLN A 59 -10.51 -4.73 -7.37
C GLN A 59 -10.14 -4.01 -8.67
N ARG A 60 -10.97 -4.21 -9.69
CA ARG A 60 -11.01 -3.29 -10.82
C ARG A 60 -11.81 -2.08 -10.35
N GLY A 61 -11.22 -0.89 -10.39
CA GLY A 61 -11.89 0.33 -9.99
C GLY A 61 -13.18 0.51 -10.81
N ALA A 62 -14.32 0.26 -10.18
CA ALA A 62 -15.59 0.88 -10.55
C ALA A 62 -15.65 2.15 -9.71
N TRP A 63 -15.11 3.23 -10.25
CA TRP A 63 -15.34 4.58 -9.77
C TRP A 63 -16.39 5.20 -10.68
#